data_AF-A0A958KTS1-F1
#
_entry.id   AF-A0A958KTS1-F1
#
_cell.length_a   1.000
_cell.length_b   1.000
_cell.length_c   1.000
_cell.angle_alpha   90.00
_cell.angle_beta   90.00
_cell.angle_gamma   90.00
#
_symmetry.space_group_name_H-M   'P 1'
#
loop_
_entity.id
_entity.type
_entity.pdbx_description
1 polymer ?
#
loop_
_entity_poly.entity_id
_entity_poly.type
_entity_poly.pdbx_seq_one_letter_code
_entity_poly.pdbx_strand_id
1 'polypeptide(L)' 'MAQAPNPFEKQSAIPGVKHIIAVASGKGGVGKSTVASNIAVSLAKKLKVGLLDADIYGP' A
#
# COMPACT_ATOMS: atom_id res chain seq x y z
N MET A 1 21.50 -14.83 -10.52
CA MET A 1 21.43 -13.50 -9.87
C MET A 1 20.75 -13.71 -8.53
N ALA A 2 21.39 -13.34 -7.42
CA ALA A 2 20.80 -13.53 -6.09
C ALA A 2 19.63 -12.55 -5.88
N GLN A 3 18.49 -13.06 -5.41
CA GLN A 3 17.32 -12.24 -5.10
C GLN A 3 17.65 -11.35 -3.91
N ALA A 4 17.43 -10.04 -4.04
CA ALA A 4 17.60 -9.11 -2.92
C ALA A 4 16.64 -9.51 -1.77
N PRO A 5 17.07 -9.39 -0.50
CA PRO A 5 16.24 -9.75 0.64
C PRO A 5 14.93 -8.96 0.61
N ASN A 6 13.82 -9.66 0.86
CA ASN A 6 12.51 -9.02 0.89
C ASN A 6 12.42 -8.15 2.15
N PRO A 7 12.25 -6.81 2.02
CA PRO A 7 12.19 -5.92 3.18
C PRO A 7 11.02 -6.22 4.13
N PHE A 8 10.02 -6.99 3.68
CA PHE A 8 8.84 -7.36 4.45
C PHE A 8 8.92 -8.76 5.07
N GLU A 9 10.06 -9.45 4.96
CA GLU A 9 10.21 -10.85 5.43
C GLU A 9 9.99 -11.01 6.94
N LYS A 10 10.26 -9.97 7.73
CA LYS A 10 10.08 -9.97 9.19
C LYS A 10 8.72 -9.44 9.67
N GLN A 11 7.84 -9.06 8.74
CA GLN A 11 6.59 -8.38 9.11
C GLN A 11 5.48 -9.39 9.38
N SER A 12 4.88 -9.31 10.56
CA SER A 12 3.74 -10.16 10.91
C SER A 12 2.58 -9.94 9.94
N ALA A 13 2.01 -11.04 9.44
CA ALA A 13 0.85 -10.98 8.57
C ALA A 13 -0.35 -10.37 9.33
N ILE A 14 -1.12 -9.52 8.65
CA ILE A 14 -2.37 -8.99 9.19
C ILE A 14 -3.45 -10.07 9.01
N PRO A 15 -4.08 -10.57 10.09
CA PRO A 15 -5.10 -11.62 9.98
C PRO A 15 -6.22 -11.22 9.01
N GLY A 16 -6.55 -12.11 8.09
CA GLY A 16 -7.60 -11.90 7.09
C GLY A 16 -7.19 -11.04 5.88
N VAL A 17 -5.99 -10.48 5.84
CA VAL A 17 -5.46 -9.72 4.69
C VAL A 17 -4.54 -10.59 3.86
N LYS A 18 -4.94 -10.87 2.61
CA LYS A 18 -4.18 -11.73 1.68
C LYS A 18 -3.08 -10.99 0.92
N HIS A 19 -3.28 -9.70 0.66
CA HIS A 19 -2.39 -8.88 -0.15
C HIS A 19 -2.26 -7.48 0.46
N ILE A 20 -1.05 -6.94 0.45
CA ILE A 20 -0.74 -5.59 0.90
C ILE A 20 -0.08 -4.86 -0.28
N ILE A 21 -0.61 -3.70 -0.65
CA ILE A 21 -0.09 -2.85 -1.72
C ILE A 21 0.39 -1.55 -1.05
N ALA A 22 1.70 -1.31 -1.09
CA ALA A 22 2.29 -0.06 -0.62
C ALA A 22 2.33 0.96 -1.77
N VAL A 23 1.78 2.16 -1.54
CA VAL A 23 1.83 3.28 -2.49
C VAL A 23 2.61 4.42 -1.83
N ALA A 24 3.75 4.80 -2.41
CA ALA A 24 4.63 5.84 -1.87
C ALA A 24 5.01 6.85 -2.96
N SER A 25 5.47 8.04 -2.54
CA SER A 25 6.00 9.06 -3.44
C SER A 25 7.27 9.70 -2.90
N GLY A 26 8.20 10.07 -3.77
CA GLY A 26 9.44 10.77 -3.39
C GLY A 26 9.27 12.27 -3.12
N LYS A 27 8.08 12.84 -3.38
CA LYS A 27 7.77 14.26 -3.22
C LYS A 27 6.28 14.46 -2.92
N GLY A 28 5.94 15.56 -2.26
CA GLY A 28 4.55 16.01 -2.07
C GLY A 28 3.91 16.49 -3.38
N GLY A 29 2.59 16.33 -3.50
CA GLY A 29 1.81 16.84 -4.64
C GLY A 29 1.87 16.00 -5.93
N VAL A 30 2.56 14.86 -5.95
CA VAL A 30 2.64 13.99 -7.15
C VAL A 30 1.38 13.14 -7.38
N GLY A 31 0.39 13.20 -6.48
CA GLY A 31 -0.85 12.44 -6.60
C GLY A 31 -0.84 11.04 -5.97
N LYS A 32 0.04 10.74 -4.99
CA LYS A 32 0.05 9.47 -4.22
C LYS A 32 -1.37 9.04 -3.81
N SER A 33 -2.10 9.93 -3.13
CA SER A 33 -3.45 9.64 -2.62
C SER A 33 -4.47 9.45 -3.75
N THR A 34 -4.32 10.16 -4.88
CA THR A 34 -5.17 9.98 -6.07
C THR A 34 -4.98 8.59 -6.67
N VAL A 35 -3.73 8.14 -6.81
CA VAL A 35 -3.42 6.81 -7.32
C VAL A 35 -3.90 5.73 -6.35
N ALA A 36 -3.62 5.87 -5.06
CA ALA A 36 -4.04 4.92 -4.03
C ALA A 36 -5.57 4.73 -4.00
N SER A 37 -6.34 5.82 -4.04
CA SER A 37 -7.81 5.78 -4.08
C SER A 37 -8.36 5.12 -5.34
N ASN A 38 -7.78 5.42 -6.51
CA ASN A 38 -8.21 4.79 -7.77
C ASN A 38 -7.95 3.27 -7.78
N ILE A 39 -6.79 2.84 -7.27
CA ILE A 39 -6.48 1.42 -7.10
C ILE A 39 -7.49 0.77 -6.15
N ALA A 40 -7.73 1.38 -4.98
CA ALA A 40 -8.66 0.86 -3.98
C ALA A 40 -10.09 0.71 -4.55
N VAL A 41 -10.63 1.76 -5.17
CA VAL A 41 -11.97 1.74 -5.79
C VAL A 41 -12.06 0.70 -6.92
N SER A 42 -11.01 0.56 -7.73
CA SER A 42 -11.01 -0.43 -8.82
C SER A 42 -10.99 -1.86 -8.29
N LEU A 43 -10.20 -2.15 -7.26
CA LEU A 43 -10.13 -3.47 -6.63
C LEU A 43 -11.39 -3.79 -5.82
N ALA A 44 -12.00 -2.79 -5.18
CA ALA A 44 -13.22 -2.95 -4.39
C ALA A 44 -14.40 -3.48 -5.23
N LYS A 45 -14.36 -3.35 -6.56
CA LYS A 45 -15.35 -3.95 -7.47
C LYS A 45 -15.33 -5.49 -7.49
N LYS A 46 -14.25 -6.13 -7.01
CA LYS A 46 -14.05 -7.58 -7.07
C LYS A 46 -13.56 -8.20 -5.76
N LEU A 47 -13.01 -7.40 -4.85
CA LEU A 47 -12.36 -7.86 -3.61
C LEU A 47 -12.80 -7.01 -2.41
N LYS A 48 -12.66 -7.56 -1.19
CA LYS A 48 -12.74 -6.75 0.03
C LYS A 48 -11.45 -5.94 0.16
N VAL A 49 -11.57 -4.62 0.19
CA VAL A 49 -10.43 -3.70 0.20
C VAL A 49 -10.52 -2.80 1.42
N GLY A 50 -9.39 -2.62 2.11
CA GLY A 50 -9.16 -1.54 3.05
C GLY A 50 -8.13 -0.58 2.48
N LEU A 51 -8.32 0.73 2.69
CA LEU A 51 -7.35 1.76 2.36
C LEU A 51 -6.92 2.43 3.66
N LEU A 52 -5.62 2.39 3.94
CA LEU A 52 -5.01 3.04 5.09
C LEU A 52 -4.04 4.10 4.57
N ASP A 53 -4.22 5.34 5.03
CA ASP A 53 -3.20 6.37 4.83
C ASP A 53 -2.21 6.30 5.99
N ALA A 54 -0.94 6.06 5.66
CA ALA A 54 0.15 5.88 6.62
C ALA A 54 1.11 7.07 6.60
N ASP A 55 0.62 8.26 6.29
CA ASP A 55 1.39 9.51 6.41
C ASP A 55 1.60 9.82 7.91
N ILE A 56 2.67 9.25 8.47
CA ILE A 56 3.10 9.39 9.88
C ILE A 56 3.56 10.83 10.19
N TYR A 57 3.90 11.61 9.16
CA TYR A 57 4.36 13.00 9.24
C TYR A 57 3.37 13.96 8.57
N GLY A 58 2.06 13.80 8.82
CA GLY A 58 1.21 14.99 8.74
C GLY A 58 1.85 16.12 9.57
N PRO A 59 1.73 17.40 9.18
CA PRO A 59 2.38 18.50 9.91
C PRO A 59 2.12 18.45 11.42
#